data_AF-A0A0E4HFD6-F1
#
_entry.id   AF-A0A0E4HFD6-F1
#
_cell.length_a   1.000
_cell.length_b   1.000
_cell.length_c   1.000
_cell.angle_alpha   90.00
_cell.angle_beta   90.00
_cell.angle_gamma   90.00
#
_symmetry.space_group_name_H-M   'P 1'
#
loop_
_entity.id
_entity.type
_entity.pdbx_description
1 polymer ?
#
loop_
_entity_poly.entity_id
_entity_poly.type
_entity_poly.pdbx_seq_one_letter_code
_entity_poly.pdbx_strand_id
1 'polypeptide(L)' 'MRRRHILFSSPVIQGFCYTQLTDVEQEINGLLTYDRKPKAPVERIRSIIKGE' A
#
# COMPACT_ATOMS: atom_id res chain seq x y z
N MET A 1 13.24 -11.31 -3.98
CA MET A 1 11.84 -10.85 -4.07
C MET A 1 11.81 -9.32 -4.27
N ARG A 2 11.97 -8.81 -5.51
CA ARG A 2 11.90 -7.37 -5.86
C ARG A 2 10.82 -7.13 -6.92
N ARG A 3 9.54 -7.30 -6.58
CA ARG A 3 8.41 -7.21 -7.54
C ARG A 3 7.90 -5.78 -7.81
N ARG A 4 8.41 -4.76 -7.12
CA ARG A 4 8.01 -3.34 -7.28
C ARG A 4 8.81 -2.57 -8.34
N HIS A 5 9.87 -3.17 -8.88
CA HIS A 5 10.72 -2.53 -9.88
C HIS A 5 9.91 -2.00 -11.06
N ILE A 6 8.92 -2.76 -11.53
CA ILE A 6 8.13 -2.43 -12.71
C ILE A 6 7.31 -1.14 -12.53
N LEU A 7 6.74 -0.91 -11.33
CA LEU A 7 5.97 0.30 -11.06
C LEU A 7 6.85 1.56 -11.06
N PHE A 8 8.06 1.45 -10.48
CA PHE A 8 8.98 2.58 -10.38
C PHE A 8 9.91 2.75 -11.60
N SER A 9 10.06 1.73 -12.44
CA SER A 9 10.94 1.75 -13.63
C SER A 9 10.21 1.94 -14.95
N SER A 10 8.88 1.86 -14.97
CA SER A 10 8.10 1.98 -16.20
C SER A 10 8.03 3.44 -16.66
N PRO A 11 8.43 3.78 -17.90
CA PRO A 11 8.35 5.14 -18.40
C PRO A 11 6.91 5.61 -18.67
N VAL A 12 5.94 4.69 -18.71
CA VAL A 12 4.53 5.00 -19.04
C VAL A 12 3.59 4.95 -17.84
N ILE A 13 4.00 4.34 -16.73
CA ILE A 13 3.19 4.31 -15.49
C ILE A 13 3.51 5.55 -14.68
N GLN A 14 2.50 6.38 -14.43
CA GLN A 14 2.65 7.64 -13.70
C GLN A 14 2.21 7.55 -12.23
N GLY A 15 1.65 6.41 -11.81
CA GLY A 15 1.21 6.20 -10.44
C GLY A 15 0.45 4.89 -10.26
N PHE A 16 0.12 4.59 -9.01
CA PHE A 16 -0.74 3.48 -8.63
C PHE A 16 -1.61 3.89 -7.44
N CYS A 17 -2.75 3.24 -7.28
CA CYS A 17 -3.61 3.38 -6.12
C CYS A 17 -3.69 2.03 -5.40
N TYR A 18 -3.47 2.04 -4.09
CA TYR A 18 -3.78 0.89 -3.26
C TYR A 18 -5.19 1.04 -2.70
N THR A 19 -6.10 0.20 -3.16
CA THR A 19 -7.42 0.00 -2.57
C THR A 19 -7.32 -1.25 -1.69
N GLN A 20 -7.55 -1.19 -0.38
CA GLN A 20 -8.44 -0.34 0.40
C GLN A 20 -7.73 0.34 1.58
N LEU A 21 -8.24 1.47 2.08
CA LEU A 21 -7.61 2.15 3.21
C LEU A 21 -7.87 1.43 4.54
N THR A 22 -9.12 1.08 4.82
CA THR A 22 -9.56 0.40 6.05
C THR A 22 -10.19 -0.94 5.70
N ASP A 23 -10.34 -1.83 6.68
CA ASP A 23 -11.19 -3.00 6.51
C ASP A 23 -12.67 -2.60 6.38
N VAL A 24 -13.42 -3.42 5.65
CA VAL A 24 -14.87 -3.29 5.47
C VAL A 24 -15.49 -4.67 5.54
N GLU A 25 -16.39 -4.90 6.50
CA GLU A 25 -17.08 -6.18 6.70
C GLU A 25 -16.14 -7.40 6.59
N GLN A 26 -16.32 -8.28 5.60
CA GLN A 26 -15.48 -9.46 5.37
C GLN A 26 -14.18 -9.14 4.62
N GLU A 27 -14.05 -7.96 4.01
CA GLU A 27 -12.86 -7.49 3.31
C GLU A 27 -11.83 -6.94 4.31
N ILE A 28 -10.89 -7.81 4.69
CA ILE A 28 -9.82 -7.51 5.65
C ILE A 28 -8.49 -7.09 4.99
N ASN A 29 -8.56 -6.58 3.76
CA ASN A 29 -7.44 -6.12 2.92
C ASN A 29 -7.10 -4.63 3.10
N GLY A 30 -7.68 -3.94 4.10
CA GLY A 30 -7.34 -2.57 4.43
C GLY A 30 -5.91 -2.43 4.97
N LEU A 31 -5.26 -1.30 4.70
CA LEU A 31 -4.01 -0.92 5.37
C LEU A 31 -4.21 -0.65 6.88
N LEU A 32 -5.42 -0.26 7.25
CA LEU A 32 -5.88 -0.04 8.61
C LEU A 32 -7.00 -1.04 8.96
N THR A 33 -7.20 -1.31 10.23
CA THR A 33 -8.37 -2.05 10.74
C THR A 33 -9.66 -1.26 10.48
N TYR A 34 -10.80 -1.90 10.79
CA TYR A 34 -12.12 -1.25 10.73
C TYR A 34 -12.17 0.06 11.54
N ASP A 35 -11.62 0.04 12.76
CA ASP A 35 -11.49 1.22 13.63
C ASP A 35 -10.32 2.15 13.28
N ARG A 36 -9.79 2.05 12.05
CA ARG A 36 -8.69 2.89 11.55
C ARG A 36 -7.40 2.78 12.38
N LYS A 37 -7.10 1.60 12.92
CA LYS A 37 -5.78 1.35 13.55
C LYS A 37 -4.82 0.78 12.50
N PRO A 38 -3.58 1.30 12.37
CA PRO A 38 -2.61 0.75 11.43
C PRO A 38 -2.33 -0.73 11.70
N LYS A 39 -2.33 -1.56 10.65
CA LYS A 39 -1.98 -3.00 10.78
C LYS A 39 -0.49 -3.28 10.76
N ALA A 40 0.29 -2.31 10.29
CA ALA A 40 1.74 -2.33 10.27
C ALA A 40 2.26 -0.92 10.60
N PRO A 41 3.54 -0.78 10.98
CA PRO A 41 4.15 0.53 11.18
C PRO A 41 3.99 1.41 9.94
N VAL A 42 3.44 2.61 10.12
CA VAL A 42 3.10 3.53 9.03
C VAL A 42 4.35 3.95 8.26
N GLU A 43 5.48 4.05 8.95
CA GLU A 43 6.79 4.38 8.41
C GLU A 43 7.24 3.35 7.37
N ARG A 44 6.96 2.06 7.62
CA ARG A 44 7.27 0.97 6.69
C ARG A 44 6.37 1.02 5.45
N ILE A 45 5.09 1.38 5.62
CA ILE A 45 4.18 1.55 4.49
C ILE A 45 4.63 2.74 3.63
N ARG A 46 5.02 3.84 4.29
CA ARG A 46 5.54 5.05 3.63
C ARG A 46 6.79 4.75 2.81
N SER A 47 7.78 4.05 3.35
CA SER A 47 9.00 3.71 2.59
C SER A 47 8.66 2.87 1.37
N ILE A 48 7.70 1.93 1.50
CA ILE A 48 7.24 1.10 0.39
C ILE A 48 6.62 1.94 -0.74
N ILE A 49 5.75 2.89 -0.39
CA ILE A 49 5.05 3.75 -1.36
C ILE A 49 6.02 4.72 -2.04
N LYS A 50 7.01 5.24 -1.30
CA LYS A 50 8.04 6.13 -1.86
C LYS A 50 9.11 5.41 -2.69
N GLY A 51 9.22 4.10 -2.55
CA GLY A 51 10.28 3.33 -3.21
C GLY A 51 11.64 3.44 -2.52
N GLU A 52 11.65 3.80 -1.23
CA GLU A 52 12.84 3.87 -0.35
C GLU A 52 13.23 2.47 0.19
#